data_AF-A0A0G0TN12-F1
#
_entry.id   AF-A0A0G0TN12-F1
#
_cell.length_a   1.000
_cell.length_b   1.000
_cell.length_c   1.000
_cell.angle_alpha   90.00
_cell.angle_beta   90.00
_cell.angle_gamma   90.00
#
_symmetry.space_group_name_H-M   'P 1'
#
loop_
_entity.id
_entity.type
_entity.pdbx_description
1 polymer ?
#
loop_
_entity_poly.entity_id
_entity_poly.type
_entity_poly.pdbx_seq_one_letter_code
_entity_poly.pdbx_strand_id
1 'polypeptide(L)'
;MNDLTEIAELEKYIDDYEKKNLTKYNITSVLVQFRHRVLFVHSDIERVLEKLISRYFMFPLVDKGVDKEPFAKVQFGEMWILGWLSFQTKSTMAKKLGLLSNGAHKKLRDVNSVRNSFGHPNWKNIHKYTKVAFKLKVLKLLKEAMDEMEKVEKIKITPELYNENFEEIILAKEE
;
A
#
# COMPACT_ATOMS: atom_id res chain seq x y z
N MET A 1 6.91 20.79 2.62
CA MET A 1 8.18 21.14 1.92
C MET A 1 9.36 20.33 2.47
N ASN A 2 9.20 19.01 2.71
CA ASN A 2 10.20 18.18 3.41
C ASN A 2 10.59 16.87 2.69
N ASP A 3 10.04 16.57 1.51
CA ASP A 3 10.16 15.24 0.89
C ASP A 3 11.38 15.00 0.00
N LEU A 4 11.95 16.07 -0.55
CA LEU A 4 13.15 15.98 -1.39
C LEU A 4 14.43 15.90 -0.54
N THR A 5 14.38 16.48 0.68
CA THR A 5 15.45 16.39 1.67
C THR A 5 15.62 14.95 2.14
N GLU A 6 14.54 14.21 2.41
CA GLU A 6 14.62 12.81 2.82
C GLU A 6 15.17 11.87 1.74
N ILE A 7 14.85 12.11 0.45
CA ILE A 7 15.40 11.29 -0.65
C ILE A 7 16.87 11.63 -0.88
N ALA A 8 17.25 12.91 -0.87
CA ALA A 8 18.64 13.33 -1.01
C ALA A 8 19.48 12.90 0.20
N GLU A 9 18.91 12.87 1.41
CA GLU A 9 19.53 12.32 2.60
C GLU A 9 19.63 10.80 2.54
N LEU A 10 18.65 10.09 1.98
CA LEU A 10 18.72 8.65 1.70
C LEU A 10 19.79 8.32 0.65
N GLU A 11 19.87 9.08 -0.43
CA GLU A 11 20.90 8.94 -1.46
C GLU A 11 22.29 9.19 -0.87
N LYS A 12 22.45 10.28 -0.09
CA LYS A 12 23.71 10.60 0.58
C LYS A 12 24.09 9.60 1.67
N TYR A 13 23.13 9.09 2.45
CA TYR A 13 23.35 8.05 3.45
C TYR A 13 23.79 6.74 2.82
N ILE A 14 23.20 6.35 1.69
CA ILE A 14 23.59 5.14 0.95
C ILE A 14 25.01 5.30 0.39
N ASP A 15 25.33 6.47 -0.19
CA ASP A 15 26.68 6.78 -0.71
C ASP A 15 27.74 6.77 0.42
N ASP A 16 27.42 7.36 1.58
CA ASP A 16 28.29 7.36 2.76
C ASP A 16 28.43 5.95 3.37
N TYR A 17 27.35 5.16 3.35
CA TYR A 17 27.37 3.77 3.79
C TYR A 17 28.23 2.90 2.87
N GLU A 18 28.17 3.07 1.55
CA GLU A 18 29.03 2.36 0.60
C GLU A 18 30.50 2.76 0.74
N LYS A 19 30.79 4.06 0.96
CA LYS A 19 32.16 4.55 1.18
C LYS A 19 32.75 4.11 2.52
N LYS A 20 31.94 3.97 3.57
CA LYS A 20 32.42 3.64 4.94
C LYS A 20 32.33 2.14 5.29
N ASN A 21 31.47 1.34 4.63
CA ASN A 21 31.14 -0.03 5.06
C ASN A 21 31.48 -1.16 4.08
N LEU A 22 32.35 -0.94 3.10
CA LEU A 22 32.95 -2.03 2.32
C LEU A 22 33.72 -3.07 3.18
N THR A 23 33.82 -2.88 4.50
CA THR A 23 34.57 -3.77 5.40
C THR A 23 33.85 -4.30 6.65
N LYS A 24 32.54 -4.06 6.92
CA LYS A 24 32.02 -4.55 8.23
C LYS A 24 30.54 -4.88 8.45
N TYR A 25 29.65 -4.81 7.46
CA TYR A 25 28.26 -5.23 7.66
C TYR A 25 27.95 -6.54 6.92
N ASN A 26 27.43 -7.52 7.66
CA ASN A 26 26.91 -8.76 7.10
C ASN A 26 25.74 -8.42 6.15
N ILE A 27 25.92 -8.68 4.86
CA ILE A 27 24.94 -8.45 3.76
C ILE A 27 23.52 -8.89 4.15
N THR A 28 23.43 -9.93 4.99
CA THR A 28 22.20 -10.46 5.58
C THR A 28 21.39 -9.41 6.35
N SER A 29 22.04 -8.57 7.17
CA SER A 29 21.35 -7.57 8.01
C SER A 29 20.69 -6.46 7.18
N VAL A 30 21.38 -5.97 6.15
CA VAL A 30 20.86 -4.94 5.22
C VAL A 30 19.66 -5.45 4.44
N LEU A 31 19.71 -6.70 3.97
CA LEU A 31 18.58 -7.32 3.27
C LEU A 31 17.36 -7.52 4.17
N VAL A 32 17.58 -7.91 5.43
CA VAL A 32 16.49 -8.07 6.42
C VAL A 32 15.80 -6.73 6.69
N GLN A 33 16.57 -5.67 6.95
CA GLN A 33 16.02 -4.32 7.14
C GLN A 33 15.23 -3.84 5.93
N PHE A 34 15.77 -4.07 4.72
CA PHE A 34 15.11 -3.69 3.48
C PHE A 34 13.78 -4.43 3.27
N ARG A 35 13.77 -5.75 3.53
CA ARG A 35 12.54 -6.55 3.54
C ARG A 35 11.50 -6.03 4.54
N HIS A 36 11.92 -5.69 5.75
CA HIS A 36 11.01 -5.13 6.76
C HIS A 36 10.39 -3.81 6.31
N ARG A 37 11.17 -2.92 5.69
CA ARG A 37 10.63 -1.66 5.16
C ARG A 37 9.56 -1.91 4.10
N VAL A 38 9.80 -2.83 3.17
CA VAL A 38 8.80 -3.21 2.15
C VAL A 38 7.52 -3.74 2.80
N LEU A 39 7.65 -4.66 3.77
CA LEU A 39 6.50 -5.24 4.47
C LEU A 39 5.70 -4.20 5.26
N PHE A 40 6.40 -3.28 5.93
CA PHE A 40 5.78 -2.23 6.73
C PHE A 40 4.98 -1.26 5.85
N VAL A 41 5.60 -0.73 4.78
CA VAL A 41 4.92 0.17 3.84
C VAL A 41 3.74 -0.53 3.17
N HIS A 42 3.90 -1.79 2.76
CA HIS A 42 2.81 -2.58 2.19
C HIS A 42 1.63 -2.72 3.17
N SER A 43 1.89 -2.98 4.45
CA SER A 43 0.86 -3.09 5.49
C SER A 43 0.15 -1.76 5.77
N ASP A 44 0.88 -0.65 5.76
CA ASP A 44 0.27 0.68 5.95
C ASP A 44 -0.63 1.06 4.77
N ILE A 45 -0.19 0.79 3.55
CA ILE A 45 -1.01 0.95 2.33
C ILE A 45 -2.28 0.09 2.43
N GLU A 46 -2.15 -1.17 2.86
CA GLU A 46 -3.29 -2.08 3.02
C GLU A 46 -4.31 -1.53 4.02
N ARG A 47 -3.85 -1.02 5.16
CA ARG A 47 -4.71 -0.38 6.17
C ARG A 47 -5.46 0.84 5.61
N VAL A 48 -4.81 1.65 4.78
CA VAL A 48 -5.46 2.80 4.13
C VAL A 48 -6.55 2.34 3.14
N LEU A 49 -6.28 1.29 2.35
CA LEU A 49 -7.27 0.72 1.45
C LEU A 49 -8.49 0.20 2.21
N GLU A 50 -8.28 -0.53 3.30
CA GLU A 50 -9.36 -1.05 4.14
C GLU A 50 -10.22 0.08 4.69
N LYS A 51 -9.59 1.12 5.28
CA LYS A 51 -10.32 2.31 5.76
C LYS A 51 -11.14 2.98 4.66
N LEU A 52 -10.58 3.09 3.45
CA LEU A 52 -11.26 3.73 2.33
C LEU A 52 -12.48 2.92 1.89
N ILE A 53 -12.31 1.62 1.71
CA ILE A 53 -13.36 0.68 1.33
C ILE A 53 -14.46 0.64 2.41
N SER A 54 -14.10 0.56 3.68
CA SER A 54 -15.06 0.59 4.77
C SER A 54 -15.84 1.91 4.79
N ARG A 55 -15.18 3.06 4.60
CA ARG A 55 -15.89 4.34 4.49
C ARG A 55 -16.91 4.35 3.34
N TYR A 56 -16.56 3.75 2.20
CA TYR A 56 -17.46 3.65 1.05
C TYR A 56 -18.70 2.81 1.37
N PHE A 57 -18.54 1.62 1.92
CA PHE A 57 -19.69 0.76 2.27
C PHE A 57 -20.56 1.33 3.39
N MET A 58 -19.98 2.12 4.28
CA MET A 58 -20.70 2.72 5.41
C MET A 58 -21.39 4.03 5.05
N PHE A 59 -21.08 4.62 3.90
CA PHE A 59 -21.63 5.90 3.46
C PHE A 59 -23.17 5.99 3.55
N PRO A 60 -23.96 5.01 3.05
CA PRO A 60 -25.43 5.10 3.07
C PRO A 60 -26.02 5.09 4.47
N LEU A 61 -25.32 4.46 5.41
CA LEU A 61 -25.81 4.28 6.77
C LEU A 61 -25.54 5.54 7.61
N VAL A 62 -24.39 6.19 7.37
CA VAL A 62 -24.07 7.50 7.93
C VAL A 62 -25.02 8.57 7.38
N ASP A 63 -25.31 8.53 6.08
CA ASP A 63 -26.22 9.48 5.42
C ASP A 63 -27.66 9.35 5.94
N LYS A 64 -28.10 8.13 6.27
CA LYS A 64 -29.43 7.84 6.84
C LYS A 64 -29.54 8.13 8.35
N GLY A 65 -28.51 8.70 8.98
CA GLY A 65 -28.54 9.08 10.40
C GLY A 65 -28.58 7.92 11.39
N VAL A 66 -28.14 6.73 10.99
CA VAL A 66 -28.10 5.54 11.85
C VAL A 66 -27.09 5.75 12.99
N ASP A 67 -27.48 5.38 14.21
CA ASP A 67 -26.72 5.63 15.44
C ASP A 67 -25.31 5.00 15.40
N LYS A 68 -24.30 5.76 15.84
CA LYS A 68 -22.88 5.47 15.61
C LYS A 68 -22.32 4.37 16.50
N GLU A 69 -23.07 3.90 17.49
CA GLU A 69 -22.59 2.97 18.52
C GLU A 69 -22.47 1.49 18.06
N PRO A 70 -23.45 0.89 17.36
CA PRO A 70 -23.23 -0.38 16.66
C PRO A 70 -22.23 -0.26 15.49
N PHE A 71 -22.09 0.94 14.92
CA PHE A 71 -21.12 1.27 13.87
C PHE A 71 -19.69 1.30 14.38
N ALA A 72 -19.48 1.83 15.58
CA ALA A 72 -18.21 1.73 16.28
C ALA A 72 -17.79 0.27 16.44
N LYS A 73 -18.70 -0.70 16.64
CA LYS A 73 -18.33 -2.13 16.66
C LYS A 73 -17.90 -2.69 15.29
N VAL A 74 -18.39 -2.14 14.17
CA VAL A 74 -17.92 -2.45 12.79
C VAL A 74 -16.63 -1.67 12.42
N GLN A 75 -16.37 -0.56 13.10
CA GLN A 75 -15.17 0.27 12.91
C GLN A 75 -13.99 -0.16 13.82
N PHE A 76 -14.28 -0.59 15.05
CA PHE A 76 -13.33 -1.11 16.05
C PHE A 76 -13.15 -2.62 15.92
N GLY A 77 -14.17 -3.33 15.43
CA GLY A 77 -14.06 -4.66 14.88
C GLY A 77 -14.00 -4.52 13.37
N GLU A 78 -12.79 -4.35 12.84
CA GLU A 78 -12.41 -4.55 11.43
C GLU A 78 -13.49 -5.31 10.65
N MET A 79 -13.89 -4.84 9.46
CA MET A 79 -14.66 -5.70 8.56
C MET A 79 -13.87 -7.01 8.37
N TRP A 80 -14.18 -8.07 9.12
CA TRP A 80 -13.41 -9.33 9.13
C TRP A 80 -13.27 -9.88 7.71
N ILE A 81 -14.29 -9.62 6.89
CA ILE A 81 -14.29 -9.96 5.48
C ILE A 81 -13.15 -9.27 4.72
N LEU A 82 -12.85 -7.98 4.97
CA LEU A 82 -11.71 -7.30 4.38
C LEU A 82 -10.39 -7.90 4.87
N GLY A 83 -10.28 -8.24 6.16
CA GLY A 83 -9.11 -8.94 6.70
C GLY A 83 -8.80 -10.28 5.99
N TRP A 84 -9.82 -10.94 5.42
CA TRP A 84 -9.68 -12.18 4.64
C TRP A 84 -9.39 -11.96 3.16
N LEU A 85 -9.64 -10.77 2.63
CA LEU A 85 -9.35 -10.46 1.23
C LEU A 85 -7.84 -10.26 1.02
N SER A 86 -7.35 -10.72 -0.14
CA SER A 86 -5.98 -10.42 -0.53
C SER A 86 -5.80 -8.93 -0.81
N PHE A 87 -4.59 -8.41 -0.62
CA PHE A 87 -4.22 -7.04 -1.01
C PHE A 87 -4.64 -6.72 -2.45
N GLN A 88 -4.42 -7.65 -3.38
CA GLN A 88 -4.79 -7.47 -4.78
C GLN A 88 -6.31 -7.28 -4.92
N THR A 89 -7.10 -8.14 -4.27
CA THR A 89 -8.56 -8.04 -4.27
C THR A 89 -9.03 -6.69 -3.72
N LYS A 90 -8.46 -6.23 -2.61
CA LYS A 90 -8.77 -4.90 -2.02
C LYS A 90 -8.46 -3.78 -3.02
N SER A 91 -7.26 -3.80 -3.61
CA SER A 91 -6.85 -2.77 -4.56
C SER A 91 -7.69 -2.74 -5.84
N THR A 92 -8.07 -3.92 -6.37
CA THR A 92 -8.96 -4.03 -7.54
C THR A 92 -10.35 -3.54 -7.21
N MET A 93 -10.89 -3.89 -6.03
CA MET A 93 -12.19 -3.41 -5.57
C MET A 93 -12.21 -1.89 -5.45
N ALA A 94 -11.22 -1.31 -4.77
CA ALA A 94 -11.11 0.15 -4.64
C ALA A 94 -11.01 0.85 -6.01
N LYS A 95 -10.31 0.25 -6.99
CA LYS A 95 -10.31 0.75 -8.38
C LYS A 95 -11.69 0.69 -9.01
N LYS A 96 -12.37 -0.46 -8.94
CA LYS A 96 -13.70 -0.66 -9.55
C LYS A 96 -14.76 0.25 -8.96
N LEU A 97 -14.67 0.54 -7.67
CA LEU A 97 -15.51 1.51 -6.97
C LEU A 97 -15.16 2.98 -7.29
N GLY A 98 -14.22 3.24 -8.21
CA GLY A 98 -13.80 4.60 -8.57
C GLY A 98 -12.95 5.31 -7.51
N LEU A 99 -12.55 4.61 -6.44
CA LEU A 99 -11.80 5.18 -5.31
C LEU A 99 -10.30 5.27 -5.59
N LEU A 100 -9.81 4.55 -6.60
CA LEU A 100 -8.44 4.60 -7.08
C LEU A 100 -8.38 4.92 -8.57
N SER A 101 -7.47 5.80 -8.95
CA SER A 101 -7.09 5.99 -10.35
C SER A 101 -6.36 4.76 -10.89
N ASN A 102 -6.37 4.58 -12.22
CA ASN A 102 -5.59 3.54 -12.90
C ASN A 102 -4.09 3.60 -12.55
N GLY A 103 -3.54 4.82 -12.43
CA GLY A 103 -2.14 5.04 -12.05
C GLY A 103 -1.84 4.59 -10.63
N ALA A 104 -2.70 4.95 -9.67
CA ALA A 104 -2.56 4.53 -8.28
C ALA A 104 -2.66 2.99 -8.17
N HIS A 105 -3.68 2.38 -8.79
CA HIS A 105 -3.84 0.93 -8.79
C HIS A 105 -2.62 0.19 -9.36
N LYS A 106 -2.02 0.70 -10.45
CA LYS A 106 -0.79 0.12 -11.03
C LYS A 106 0.37 0.15 -10.04
N LYS A 107 0.61 1.27 -9.35
CA LYS A 107 1.67 1.39 -8.33
C LYS A 107 1.46 0.40 -7.18
N LEU A 108 0.23 0.25 -6.70
CA LEU A 108 -0.10 -0.71 -5.63
C LEU A 108 0.18 -2.16 -6.05
N ARG A 109 -0.17 -2.52 -7.29
CA ARG A 109 0.16 -3.84 -7.85
C ARG A 109 1.68 -4.06 -7.93
N ASP A 110 2.44 -3.05 -8.33
CA ASP A 110 3.90 -3.12 -8.40
C ASP A 110 4.51 -3.28 -6.99
N VAL A 111 4.00 -2.56 -5.98
CA VAL A 111 4.39 -2.74 -4.57
C VAL A 111 4.08 -4.15 -4.07
N ASN A 112 2.90 -4.69 -4.37
CA ASN A 112 2.53 -6.06 -4.01
C ASN A 112 3.46 -7.10 -4.68
N SER A 113 3.84 -6.87 -5.94
CA SER A 113 4.82 -7.71 -6.64
C SER A 113 6.18 -7.70 -5.94
N VAL A 114 6.67 -6.53 -5.55
CA VAL A 114 7.92 -6.39 -4.78
C VAL A 114 7.80 -7.11 -3.43
N ARG A 115 6.73 -6.89 -2.67
CA ARG A 115 6.49 -7.59 -1.40
C ARG A 115 6.50 -9.11 -1.56
N ASN A 116 5.80 -9.63 -2.57
CA ASN A 116 5.75 -11.06 -2.83
C ASN A 116 7.10 -11.64 -3.24
N SER A 117 7.95 -10.86 -3.92
CA SER A 117 9.34 -11.25 -4.23
C SER A 117 10.21 -11.44 -2.98
N PHE A 118 9.86 -10.79 -1.86
CA PHE A 118 10.50 -11.00 -0.56
C PHE A 118 9.82 -12.09 0.30
N GLY A 119 8.54 -12.39 0.06
CA GLY A 119 7.82 -13.51 0.70
C GLY A 119 8.21 -14.87 0.12
N HIS A 120 8.49 -14.91 -1.18
CA HIS A 120 8.96 -16.08 -1.91
C HIS A 120 10.26 -15.75 -2.67
N PRO A 121 11.37 -15.50 -1.95
CA PRO A 121 12.61 -15.10 -2.58
C PRO A 121 13.14 -16.22 -3.47
N ASN A 122 13.33 -15.90 -4.76
CA ASN A 122 14.12 -16.74 -5.64
C ASN A 122 15.59 -16.60 -5.23
N TRP A 123 16.06 -17.50 -4.36
CA TRP A 123 17.41 -17.49 -3.80
C TRP A 123 18.52 -17.52 -4.87
N LYS A 124 18.23 -18.01 -6.08
CA LYS A 124 19.17 -17.95 -7.23
C LYS A 124 19.45 -16.51 -7.70
N ASN A 125 18.57 -15.56 -7.40
CA ASN A 125 18.67 -14.15 -7.78
C ASN A 125 18.91 -13.21 -6.59
N ILE A 126 19.43 -13.73 -5.46
CA ILE A 126 19.58 -12.93 -4.24
C ILE A 126 20.46 -11.67 -4.44
N HIS A 127 21.46 -11.76 -5.31
CA HIS A 127 22.33 -10.65 -5.67
C HIS A 127 21.60 -9.47 -6.32
N LYS A 128 20.39 -9.67 -6.87
CA LYS A 128 19.57 -8.56 -7.38
C LYS A 128 19.12 -7.65 -6.24
N TYR A 129 18.77 -8.21 -5.08
CA TYR A 129 18.26 -7.46 -3.93
C TYR A 129 19.35 -6.71 -3.18
N THR A 130 20.61 -7.10 -3.35
CA THR A 130 21.76 -6.40 -2.75
C THR A 130 22.20 -5.19 -3.59
N LYS A 131 21.85 -5.13 -4.89
CA LYS A 131 22.19 -4.01 -5.79
C LYS A 131 21.51 -2.71 -5.35
N VAL A 132 22.29 -1.64 -5.22
CA VAL A 132 21.79 -0.31 -4.84
C VAL A 132 20.76 0.23 -5.84
N ALA A 133 21.02 0.13 -7.14
CA ALA A 133 20.06 0.58 -8.16
C ALA A 133 18.67 -0.09 -8.01
N PHE A 134 18.63 -1.37 -7.62
CA PHE A 134 17.36 -2.04 -7.35
C PHE A 134 16.70 -1.53 -6.07
N LYS A 135 17.47 -1.36 -4.98
CA LYS A 135 16.97 -0.82 -3.71
C LYS A 135 16.39 0.58 -3.89
N LEU A 136 17.10 1.48 -4.58
CA LEU A 136 16.62 2.84 -4.88
C LEU A 136 15.33 2.82 -5.70
N LYS A 137 15.27 1.99 -6.75
CA LYS A 137 14.06 1.84 -7.57
C LYS A 137 12.86 1.42 -6.73
N VAL A 138 13.04 0.47 -5.82
CA VAL A 138 11.98 0.01 -4.92
C VAL A 138 11.62 1.08 -3.90
N LEU A 139 12.57 1.77 -3.28
CA LEU A 139 12.29 2.86 -2.33
C LEU A 139 11.49 3.99 -2.99
N LYS A 140 11.84 4.36 -4.22
CA LYS A 140 11.08 5.33 -5.00
C LYS A 140 9.65 4.87 -5.26
N LEU A 141 9.46 3.61 -5.67
CA LEU A 141 8.14 3.03 -5.86
C LEU A 141 7.31 3.03 -4.56
N LEU A 142 7.91 2.66 -3.42
CA LEU A 142 7.26 2.66 -2.12
C LEU A 142 6.79 4.07 -1.74
N LYS A 143 7.67 5.08 -1.91
CA LYS A 143 7.34 6.47 -1.65
C LYS A 143 6.19 6.95 -2.54
N GLU A 144 6.31 6.75 -3.85
CA GLU A 144 5.26 7.16 -4.79
C GLU A 144 3.91 6.49 -4.48
N ALA A 145 3.91 5.23 -4.02
CA ALA A 145 2.69 4.55 -3.61
C ALA A 145 2.11 5.12 -2.31
N MET A 146 2.95 5.44 -1.33
CA MET A 146 2.53 6.12 -0.10
C MET A 146 1.95 7.51 -0.39
N ASP A 147 2.58 8.29 -1.27
CA ASP A 147 2.09 9.62 -1.67
C ASP A 147 0.70 9.53 -2.31
N GLU A 148 0.44 8.50 -3.13
CA GLU A 148 -0.92 8.27 -3.63
C GLU A 148 -1.88 7.86 -2.52
N MET A 149 -1.45 7.01 -1.58
CA MET A 149 -2.31 6.58 -0.48
C MET A 149 -2.65 7.72 0.47
N GLU A 150 -1.76 8.69 0.68
CA GLU A 150 -2.06 9.87 1.48
C GLU A 150 -3.16 10.74 0.83
N LYS A 151 -3.13 10.88 -0.50
CA LYS A 151 -4.21 11.56 -1.24
C LYS A 151 -5.52 10.79 -1.14
N VAL A 152 -5.45 9.47 -1.27
CA VAL A 152 -6.60 8.57 -1.21
C VAL A 152 -7.22 8.55 0.18
N GLU A 153 -6.42 8.57 1.25
CA GLU A 153 -6.92 8.60 2.62
C GLU A 153 -7.77 9.85 2.87
N LYS A 154 -7.45 10.98 2.22
CA LYS A 154 -8.17 12.26 2.31
C LYS A 154 -9.45 12.31 1.47
N ILE A 155 -9.74 11.31 0.63
CA ILE A 155 -10.98 11.26 -0.14
C ILE A 155 -12.17 11.22 0.82
N LYS A 156 -13.11 12.15 0.62
CA LYS A 156 -14.44 12.09 1.23
C LYS A 156 -15.36 11.36 0.26
N ILE A 157 -16.03 10.33 0.76
CA ILE A 157 -17.07 9.65 -0.02
C ILE A 157 -18.28 10.58 -0.04
N THR A 158 -18.74 10.93 -1.24
CA THR A 158 -19.90 11.77 -1.50
C THR A 158 -20.97 10.95 -2.24
N PRO A 159 -22.24 11.43 -2.30
CA PRO A 159 -23.30 10.73 -3.02
C PRO A 159 -22.96 10.45 -4.50
N GLU A 160 -22.22 11.34 -5.16
CA GLU A 160 -21.84 11.21 -6.58
C GLU A 160 -20.78 10.13 -6.81
N LEU A 161 -19.96 9.86 -5.79
CA LEU A 161 -18.97 8.79 -5.81
C LEU A 161 -19.59 7.45 -5.42
N TYR A 162 -20.68 7.47 -4.65
CA TYR A 162 -21.35 6.27 -4.17
C TYR A 162 -22.25 5.66 -5.25
N ASN A 163 -22.05 4.37 -5.51
CA ASN A 163 -22.85 3.58 -6.42
C ASN A 163 -23.60 2.49 -5.64
N GLU A 164 -24.93 2.58 -5.66
CA GLU A 164 -25.85 1.64 -4.99
C GLU A 164 -25.75 0.21 -5.54
N ASN A 165 -25.33 0.04 -6.79
CA ASN A 165 -25.17 -1.26 -7.47
C ASN A 165 -23.75 -1.83 -7.33
N PHE A 166 -23.08 -1.57 -6.20
CA PHE A 166 -21.69 -1.99 -6.02
C PHE A 166 -21.48 -3.51 -6.09
N GLU A 167 -22.49 -4.32 -5.74
CA GLU A 167 -22.42 -5.78 -5.83
C GLU A 167 -22.21 -6.24 -7.27
N GLU A 168 -22.90 -5.61 -8.24
CA GLU A 168 -22.74 -5.87 -9.67
C GLU A 168 -21.34 -5.48 -10.15
N ILE A 169 -20.80 -4.36 -9.64
CA ILE A 169 -19.45 -3.86 -9.97
C ILE A 169 -18.35 -4.83 -9.46
N ILE A 170 -18.50 -5.32 -8.23
CA ILE A 170 -17.51 -6.23 -7.63
C ILE A 170 -17.55 -7.59 -8.33
N LEU A 171 -18.75 -8.11 -8.61
CA LEU A 171 -18.98 -9.43 -9.21
C LEU A 171 -18.79 -9.47 -10.73
N ALA A 172 -18.79 -8.33 -11.42
CA ALA A 172 -18.41 -8.24 -12.83
C ALA A 172 -16.99 -8.81 -12.99
N LYS A 173 -16.88 -10.00 -13.60
CA LYS A 173 -15.58 -10.63 -13.87
C LYS A 173 -14.73 -9.70 -14.74
N GLU A 174 -13.42 -9.74 -14.55
CA GLU A 174 -12.46 -9.02 -15.41
C GLU A 174 -12.68 -9.44 -16.87
N GLU A 175 -13.21 -8.53 -17.69
CA GLU A 175 -13.00 -8.53 -19.14
C GLU A 175 -11.60 -7.99 -19.48
#